data_AF-A0A5C4KW34-F1
#
_entry.id   AF-A0A5C4KW34-F1
#
_cell.length_a   1.000
_cell.length_b   1.000
_cell.length_c   1.000
_cell.angle_alpha   90.00
_cell.angle_beta   90.00
_cell.angle_gamma   90.00
#
_symmetry.space_group_name_H-M   'P 1'
#
loop_
_entity.id
_entity.type
_entity.pdbx_description
1 polymer ?
#
loop_
_entity_poly.entity_id
_entity_poly.type
_entity_poly.pdbx_seq_one_letter_code
_entity_poly.pdbx_strand_id
1 'polypeptide(L)'
;MYFPILKGKQNELIALRELSEVIDSRYIKPVIEPVRENIAPLKRTIKKLAENGIVPLVVVNPSLGDYLGGEVSIVQYLEAEYGQYLPCVKIKNPQDFAAIRLFQSFEGRAAVYLESSIDRALVDVVNASVCTLVNQARVNAVAFSQLRNKVVYGDFFKKEVKNSDYADDSLFSGLHTEYRNIENAVGFGDFTILSEDYSESGGPAYVVAVHLSYVNRDEYDAIHVRHFSSYDDRTPTNPGGKFMDALNKLVQYVSANPGKFFRTSGLDEFFSLQSSRHFPGLGSVKKISIKHHIETTCDYIREH
;
A
#
# COMPACT_ATOMS: atom_id res chain seq x y z
N MET A 1 -5.50 12.14 5.56
CA MET A 1 -5.79 11.37 4.33
C MET A 1 -4.68 10.36 4.14
N TYR A 2 -5.03 9.09 3.96
CA TYR A 2 -4.10 7.98 3.79
C TYR A 2 -3.98 7.57 2.31
N PHE A 3 -2.75 7.33 1.85
CA PHE A 3 -2.39 6.99 0.47
C PHE A 3 -1.66 5.63 0.44
N PRO A 4 -2.37 4.50 0.62
CA PRO A 4 -1.73 3.19 0.52
C PRO A 4 -1.18 3.00 -0.90
N ILE A 5 0.07 2.54 -1.01
CA ILE A 5 0.78 2.37 -2.28
C ILE A 5 0.80 0.88 -2.63
N LEU A 6 0.18 0.52 -3.75
CA LEU A 6 0.05 -0.87 -4.21
C LEU A 6 0.64 -1.03 -5.62
N LYS A 7 1.25 -2.18 -5.89
CA LYS A 7 1.87 -2.56 -7.17
C LYS A 7 0.87 -3.21 -8.14
N GLY A 8 -0.42 -2.92 -8.00
CA GLY A 8 -1.44 -3.30 -8.99
C GLY A 8 -1.54 -4.80 -9.30
N LYS A 9 -1.04 -5.69 -8.43
CA LYS A 9 -1.20 -7.14 -8.60
C LYS A 9 -2.66 -7.56 -8.40
N GLN A 10 -3.03 -8.72 -8.93
CA GLN A 10 -4.42 -9.20 -8.88
C GLN A 10 -5.05 -9.13 -7.48
N ASN A 11 -4.38 -9.67 -6.45
CA ASN A 11 -4.89 -9.68 -5.08
C ASN A 11 -4.90 -8.29 -4.43
N GLU A 12 -3.96 -7.42 -4.78
CA GLU A 12 -3.93 -6.03 -4.32
C GLU A 12 -5.11 -5.24 -4.91
N LEU A 13 -5.38 -5.42 -6.21
CA LEU A 13 -6.53 -4.82 -6.87
C LEU A 13 -7.87 -5.38 -6.36
N ILE A 14 -7.94 -6.67 -6.03
CA ILE A 14 -9.13 -7.26 -5.38
C ILE A 14 -9.34 -6.61 -4.01
N ALA A 15 -8.29 -6.50 -3.19
CA ALA A 15 -8.37 -5.87 -1.87
C ALA A 15 -8.96 -4.45 -1.96
N LEU A 16 -8.47 -3.62 -2.88
CA LEU A 16 -9.00 -2.26 -3.08
C LEU A 16 -10.47 -2.24 -3.47
N ARG A 17 -10.92 -3.15 -4.34
CA ARG A 17 -12.33 -3.23 -4.74
C ARG A 17 -13.24 -3.64 -3.58
N GLU A 18 -12.84 -4.63 -2.79
CA GLU A 18 -13.60 -5.05 -1.61
C GLU A 18 -13.64 -3.94 -0.54
N LEU A 19 -12.50 -3.29 -0.27
CA LEU A 19 -12.43 -2.20 0.71
C LEU A 19 -13.25 -0.97 0.32
N SER A 20 -13.40 -0.72 -0.99
CA SER A 20 -14.18 0.42 -1.45
C SER A 20 -15.66 0.36 -1.04
N GLU A 21 -16.16 -0.81 -0.65
CA GLU A 21 -17.55 -0.98 -0.19
C GLU A 21 -17.72 -0.68 1.31
N VAL A 22 -16.63 -0.62 2.07
CA VAL A 22 -16.65 -0.49 3.54
C VAL A 22 -15.92 0.75 4.06
N ILE A 23 -14.94 1.28 3.32
CA ILE A 23 -14.18 2.48 3.70
C ILE A 23 -14.76 3.73 3.07
N ASP A 24 -14.88 4.79 3.88
CA ASP A 24 -15.29 6.13 3.43
C ASP A 24 -14.17 6.83 2.63
N SER A 25 -14.53 7.38 1.47
CA SER A 25 -13.61 8.03 0.53
C SER A 25 -12.89 9.26 1.08
N ARG A 26 -13.34 9.82 2.21
CA ARG A 26 -12.69 10.96 2.90
C ARG A 26 -11.38 10.58 3.58
N TYR A 27 -11.14 9.28 3.82
CA TYR A 27 -9.96 8.83 4.58
C TYR A 27 -8.88 8.20 3.71
N ILE A 28 -9.22 7.76 2.50
CA ILE A 28 -8.33 6.97 1.64
C ILE A 28 -8.23 7.52 0.21
N LYS A 29 -7.00 7.54 -0.31
CA LYS A 29 -6.70 7.84 -1.72
C LYS A 29 -5.59 6.91 -2.23
N PRO A 30 -5.92 5.68 -2.66
CA PRO A 30 -4.91 4.67 -2.97
C PRO A 30 -4.07 5.06 -4.18
N VAL A 31 -2.79 4.70 -4.16
CA VAL A 31 -1.83 4.88 -5.26
C VAL A 31 -1.57 3.52 -5.88
N ILE A 32 -1.82 3.40 -7.18
CA ILE A 32 -1.72 2.13 -7.90
C ILE A 32 -0.65 2.25 -8.99
N GLU A 33 0.44 1.51 -8.84
CA GLU A 33 1.45 1.30 -9.88
C GLU A 33 1.18 -0.04 -10.57
N PRO A 34 0.57 -0.08 -11.78
CA PRO A 34 0.32 -1.34 -12.45
C PRO A 34 1.62 -2.01 -12.89
N VAL A 35 1.66 -3.34 -12.76
CA VAL A 35 2.83 -4.17 -13.09
C VAL A 35 2.55 -5.20 -14.16
N ARG A 36 1.32 -5.20 -14.71
CA ARG A 36 0.87 -6.13 -15.75
C ARG A 36 0.37 -5.38 -16.97
N GLU A 37 0.80 -5.80 -18.15
CA GLU A 37 0.34 -5.23 -19.43
C GLU A 37 -1.16 -5.40 -19.65
N ASN A 38 -1.73 -6.49 -19.12
CA ASN A 38 -3.18 -6.67 -19.09
C ASN A 38 -3.83 -5.62 -18.16
N ILE A 39 -4.28 -4.53 -18.76
CA ILE A 39 -4.86 -3.37 -18.06
C ILE A 39 -6.29 -3.60 -17.56
N ALA A 40 -6.99 -4.65 -18.04
CA ALA A 40 -8.41 -4.85 -17.74
C ALA A 40 -8.73 -4.97 -16.23
N PRO A 41 -7.92 -5.66 -15.39
CA PRO A 41 -8.11 -5.63 -13.94
C PRO A 41 -7.94 -4.23 -13.33
N LEU A 42 -7.02 -3.40 -13.83
CA LEU A 42 -6.85 -2.04 -13.36
C LEU A 42 -8.10 -1.20 -13.68
N LYS A 43 -8.60 -1.26 -14.93
CA LYS A 43 -9.83 -0.56 -15.34
C LYS A 43 -11.02 -0.90 -14.46
N ARG A 44 -11.25 -2.20 -14.21
CA ARG A 44 -12.30 -2.66 -13.28
C ARG A 44 -12.13 -2.11 -11.87
N THR A 45 -10.89 -1.92 -11.42
CA THR A 45 -10.58 -1.37 -10.10
C THR A 45 -10.86 0.12 -10.05
N ILE A 46 -10.40 0.89 -11.03
CA ILE A 46 -10.66 2.33 -11.14
C ILE A 46 -12.16 2.59 -11.14
N LYS A 47 -12.91 1.87 -11.99
CA LYS A 47 -14.35 2.01 -12.08
C LYS A 47 -15.04 1.73 -10.74
N LYS A 48 -14.72 0.61 -10.09
CA LYS A 48 -15.32 0.21 -8.81
C LYS A 48 -14.99 1.19 -7.68
N LEU A 49 -13.77 1.74 -7.65
CA LEU A 49 -13.39 2.79 -6.70
C LEU A 49 -14.20 4.06 -6.93
N ALA A 50 -14.32 4.48 -8.20
CA ALA A 50 -15.08 5.68 -8.57
C ALA A 50 -16.58 5.56 -8.29
N GLU A 51 -17.18 4.38 -8.48
CA GLU A 51 -18.57 4.08 -8.09
C GLU A 51 -18.82 4.32 -6.59
N ASN A 52 -17.79 4.12 -5.76
CA ASN A 52 -17.82 4.35 -4.31
C ASN A 52 -17.20 5.71 -3.91
N GLY A 53 -17.01 6.63 -4.86
CA GLY A 53 -16.50 7.98 -4.61
C GLY A 53 -15.00 8.08 -4.29
N ILE A 54 -14.24 6.99 -4.45
CA ILE A 54 -12.78 6.97 -4.25
C ILE A 54 -12.09 7.23 -5.59
N VAL A 55 -11.28 8.29 -5.64
CA VAL A 55 -10.48 8.62 -6.85
C VAL A 55 -9.02 8.22 -6.62
N PRO A 56 -8.56 7.06 -7.13
CA PRO A 56 -7.17 6.62 -6.97
C PRO A 56 -6.18 7.53 -7.71
N LEU A 57 -4.94 7.54 -7.23
CA LEU A 57 -3.79 7.92 -8.05
C LEU A 57 -3.36 6.69 -8.86
N VAL A 58 -3.15 6.85 -10.16
CA VAL A 58 -2.64 5.77 -11.02
C VAL A 58 -1.31 6.20 -11.60
N VAL A 59 -0.25 5.42 -11.36
CA VAL A 59 1.06 5.67 -11.96
C VAL A 59 0.95 5.40 -13.45
N VAL A 60 1.06 6.45 -14.26
CA VAL A 60 0.82 6.38 -15.72
C VAL A 60 2.07 6.04 -16.54
N ASN A 61 3.24 6.08 -15.92
CA ASN A 61 4.51 5.61 -16.48
C ASN A 61 5.12 4.52 -15.55
N PRO A 62 4.43 3.39 -15.37
CA PRO A 62 4.89 2.32 -14.49
C PRO A 62 6.26 1.81 -14.93
N SER A 63 7.09 1.39 -13.98
CA SER A 63 8.47 0.94 -14.28
C SER A 63 8.79 -0.46 -13.75
N LEU A 64 7.77 -1.22 -13.38
CA LEU A 64 7.88 -2.51 -12.68
C LEU A 64 7.08 -3.60 -13.41
N GLY A 65 7.42 -4.87 -13.13
CA GLY A 65 6.80 -6.03 -13.76
C GLY A 65 6.95 -6.02 -15.27
N ASP A 66 5.85 -6.20 -15.99
CA ASP A 66 5.83 -6.22 -17.45
C ASP A 66 6.27 -4.87 -18.07
N TYR A 67 6.29 -3.78 -17.29
CA TYR A 67 6.71 -2.43 -17.71
C TYR A 67 8.17 -2.09 -17.36
N LEU A 68 9.02 -3.09 -17.14
CA LEU A 68 10.42 -2.87 -16.77
C LEU A 68 11.11 -1.93 -17.77
N GLY A 69 11.77 -0.89 -17.25
CA GLY A 69 12.39 0.19 -18.05
C GLY A 69 11.64 1.51 -17.95
N GLY A 70 10.30 1.48 -17.86
CA GLY A 70 9.47 2.68 -17.64
C GLY A 70 9.35 3.63 -18.84
N GLU A 71 9.42 3.09 -20.06
CA GLU A 71 9.32 3.87 -21.30
C GLU A 71 7.88 4.02 -21.81
N VAL A 72 6.95 3.22 -21.29
CA VAL A 72 5.56 3.16 -21.77
C VAL A 72 4.65 3.99 -20.89
N SER A 73 3.96 4.95 -21.52
CA SER A 73 2.81 5.63 -20.92
C SER A 73 1.55 4.79 -21.12
N ILE A 74 0.80 4.55 -20.05
CA ILE A 74 -0.47 3.81 -20.10
C ILE A 74 -1.70 4.71 -20.27
N VAL A 75 -1.51 6.03 -20.40
CA VAL A 75 -2.60 7.03 -20.49
C VAL A 75 -3.59 6.67 -21.61
N GLN A 76 -3.06 6.33 -22.79
CA GLN A 76 -3.88 5.94 -23.96
C GLN A 76 -4.74 4.70 -23.72
N TYR A 77 -4.33 3.82 -22.79
CA TYR A 77 -5.11 2.65 -22.44
C TYR A 77 -6.23 2.97 -21.45
N LEU A 78 -6.21 4.13 -20.79
CA LEU A 78 -7.14 4.54 -19.73
C LEU A 78 -8.07 5.70 -20.13
N GLU A 79 -8.18 6.02 -21.42
CA GLU A 79 -8.99 7.14 -21.92
C GLU A 79 -10.46 7.06 -21.48
N ALA A 80 -11.04 5.85 -21.49
CA ALA A 80 -12.42 5.61 -21.08
C ALA A 80 -12.65 5.82 -19.57
N GLU A 81 -11.57 5.78 -18.78
CA GLU A 81 -11.57 5.96 -17.33
C GLU A 81 -11.14 7.38 -16.92
N TYR A 82 -10.94 8.30 -17.88
CA TYR A 82 -10.54 9.68 -17.57
C TYR A 82 -11.54 10.36 -16.62
N GLY A 83 -11.02 11.08 -15.63
CA GLY A 83 -11.82 11.68 -14.55
C GLY A 83 -12.21 10.73 -13.41
N GLN A 84 -12.01 9.41 -13.56
CA GLN A 84 -12.22 8.42 -12.49
C GLN A 84 -10.94 8.14 -11.69
N TYR A 85 -9.80 8.63 -12.16
CA TYR A 85 -8.51 8.56 -11.47
C TYR A 85 -7.75 9.87 -11.65
N LEU A 86 -6.79 10.12 -10.76
CA LEU A 86 -5.80 11.18 -10.92
C LEU A 86 -4.52 10.59 -11.54
N PRO A 87 -4.06 11.06 -12.71
CA PRO A 87 -2.77 10.65 -13.24
C PRO A 87 -1.65 10.96 -12.24
N CYS A 88 -0.77 9.99 -12.01
CA CYS A 88 0.41 10.13 -11.17
C CYS A 88 1.63 9.84 -12.03
N VAL A 89 2.56 10.79 -12.15
CA VAL A 89 3.79 10.60 -12.93
C VAL A 89 4.93 10.28 -11.97
N LYS A 90 5.54 9.13 -12.15
CA LYS A 90 6.72 8.70 -11.40
C LYS A 90 7.96 9.33 -12.01
N ILE A 91 8.67 10.16 -11.26
CA ILE A 91 9.91 10.82 -11.70
C ILE A 91 11.06 10.17 -10.94
N LYS A 92 11.97 9.53 -11.67
CA LYS A 92 13.05 8.76 -11.06
C LYS A 92 14.10 9.67 -10.43
N ASN A 93 14.50 10.74 -11.13
CA ASN A 93 15.53 11.70 -10.74
C ASN A 93 15.41 12.97 -11.61
N PRO A 94 16.21 14.04 -11.37
CA PRO A 94 16.14 15.27 -12.16
C PRO A 94 16.49 15.13 -13.64
N GLN A 95 17.16 14.05 -14.03
CA GLN A 95 17.51 13.74 -15.43
C GLN A 95 16.44 12.91 -16.15
N ASP A 96 15.33 12.58 -15.48
CA ASP A 96 14.19 11.87 -16.08
C ASP A 96 13.32 12.83 -16.91
N PHE A 97 13.91 13.38 -17.98
CA PHE A 97 13.28 14.37 -18.84
C PHE A 97 12.01 13.83 -19.52
N ALA A 98 11.91 12.51 -19.73
CA ALA A 98 10.72 11.89 -20.30
C ALA A 98 9.54 11.97 -19.31
N ALA A 99 9.74 11.58 -18.05
CA ALA A 99 8.71 11.71 -17.02
C ALA A 99 8.36 13.19 -16.74
N ILE A 100 9.36 14.07 -16.70
CA ILE A 100 9.12 15.52 -16.50
C ILE A 100 8.25 16.09 -17.63
N ARG A 101 8.53 15.77 -18.90
CA ARG A 101 7.70 16.20 -20.03
C ARG A 101 6.29 15.60 -19.98
N LEU A 102 6.18 14.32 -19.61
CA LEU A 102 4.88 13.67 -19.41
C LEU A 102 4.07 14.38 -18.32
N PHE A 103 4.67 14.70 -17.18
CA PHE A 103 4.02 15.45 -16.11
C PHE A 103 3.55 16.84 -16.59
N GLN A 104 4.42 17.58 -17.27
CA GLN A 104 4.09 18.92 -17.81
C GLN A 104 2.92 18.88 -18.80
N SER A 105 2.75 17.78 -19.56
CA SER A 105 1.63 17.61 -20.49
C SER A 105 0.26 17.54 -19.81
N PHE A 106 0.19 17.29 -18.49
CA PHE A 106 -1.05 17.32 -17.73
C PHE A 106 -1.43 18.72 -17.21
N GLU A 107 -0.59 19.74 -17.44
CA GLU A 107 -0.90 21.14 -17.09
C GLU A 107 -1.33 21.33 -15.62
N GLY A 108 -0.63 20.68 -14.69
CA GLY A 108 -0.91 20.75 -13.25
C GLY A 108 -2.06 19.85 -12.76
N ARG A 109 -2.68 19.06 -13.64
CA ARG A 109 -3.80 18.13 -13.30
C ARG A 109 -3.32 16.70 -13.01
N ALA A 110 -2.09 16.56 -12.51
CA ALA A 110 -1.49 15.28 -12.15
C ALA A 110 -0.78 15.35 -10.80
N ALA A 111 -0.66 14.20 -10.13
CA ALA A 111 0.24 13.99 -9.02
C ALA A 111 1.64 13.60 -9.51
N VAL A 112 2.64 13.75 -8.63
CA VAL A 112 4.01 13.28 -8.86
C VAL A 112 4.38 12.24 -7.82
N TYR A 113 5.04 11.17 -8.24
CA TYR A 113 5.72 10.22 -7.35
C TYR A 113 7.22 10.41 -7.53
N LEU A 114 7.91 10.92 -6.50
CA LEU A 114 9.37 11.03 -6.49
C LEU A 114 10.01 9.74 -5.99
N GLU A 115 10.77 9.06 -6.86
CA GLU A 115 11.44 7.81 -6.48
C GLU A 115 12.76 8.07 -5.73
N SER A 116 13.50 9.13 -6.12
CA SER A 116 14.81 9.46 -5.54
C SER A 116 15.01 10.98 -5.34
N SER A 117 16.26 11.44 -5.46
CA SER A 117 16.66 12.83 -5.19
C SER A 117 16.01 13.83 -6.14
N ILE A 118 15.99 15.09 -5.71
CA ILE A 118 15.46 16.22 -6.47
C ILE A 118 16.44 17.39 -6.40
N ASP A 119 16.47 18.21 -7.46
CA ASP A 119 17.20 19.48 -7.50
C ASP A 119 16.23 20.67 -7.44
N ARG A 120 16.77 21.89 -7.45
CA ARG A 120 15.97 23.12 -7.37
C ARG A 120 15.02 23.28 -8.55
N ALA A 121 15.46 22.94 -9.76
CA ALA A 121 14.63 23.07 -10.95
C ALA A 121 13.45 22.10 -10.91
N LEU A 122 13.68 20.86 -10.46
CA LEU A 122 12.63 19.87 -10.30
C LEU A 122 11.65 20.26 -9.19
N VAL A 123 12.11 20.85 -8.08
CA VAL A 123 11.21 21.38 -7.02
C VAL A 123 10.21 22.38 -7.61
N ASP A 124 10.66 23.34 -8.43
CA ASP A 124 9.78 24.32 -9.07
C ASP A 124 8.73 23.66 -9.99
N VAL A 125 9.15 22.63 -10.74
CA VAL A 125 8.24 21.87 -11.61
C VAL A 125 7.20 21.09 -10.79
N VAL A 126 7.61 20.31 -9.80
CA VAL A 126 6.68 19.42 -9.07
C VAL A 126 5.75 20.17 -8.13
N ASN A 127 6.09 21.40 -7.76
CA ASN A 127 5.20 22.29 -7.00
C ASN A 127 3.94 22.71 -7.76
N ALA A 128 3.87 22.47 -9.08
CA ALA A 128 2.65 22.60 -9.86
C ALA A 128 1.72 21.37 -9.79
N SER A 129 2.14 20.28 -9.13
CA SER A 129 1.32 19.06 -9.01
C SER A 129 0.15 19.22 -8.04
N VAL A 130 -0.87 18.40 -8.23
CA VAL A 130 -1.99 18.28 -7.26
C VAL A 130 -1.45 17.85 -5.89
N CYS A 131 -0.55 16.87 -5.88
CA CYS A 131 0.22 16.45 -4.72
C CYS A 131 1.49 15.72 -5.15
N THR A 132 2.50 15.74 -4.29
CA THR A 132 3.77 15.05 -4.51
C THR A 132 3.98 13.96 -3.46
N LEU A 133 4.02 12.70 -3.88
CA LEU A 133 4.50 11.59 -3.04
C LEU A 133 6.01 11.70 -2.89
N VAL A 134 6.48 11.79 -1.66
CA VAL A 134 7.90 11.97 -1.34
C VAL A 134 8.29 11.18 -0.09
N ASN A 135 9.37 10.41 -0.19
CA ASN A 135 10.02 9.80 0.97
C ASN A 135 11.09 10.75 1.50
N GLN A 136 10.90 11.25 2.72
CA GLN A 136 11.80 12.22 3.34
C GLN A 136 13.24 11.71 3.46
N ALA A 137 13.45 10.40 3.60
CA ALA A 137 14.78 9.81 3.70
C ALA A 137 15.57 9.84 2.36
N ARG A 138 14.91 10.13 1.23
CA ARG A 138 15.52 10.12 -0.11
C ARG A 138 15.83 11.50 -0.67
N VAL A 139 15.39 12.56 0.00
CA VAL A 139 15.52 13.93 -0.48
C VAL A 139 16.28 14.80 0.52
N ASN A 140 16.99 15.81 0.01
CA ASN A 140 17.64 16.78 0.87
C ASN A 140 16.59 17.59 1.66
N ALA A 141 16.87 17.88 2.93
CA ALA A 141 15.95 18.59 3.83
C ALA A 141 15.51 19.97 3.30
N VAL A 142 16.40 20.71 2.63
CA VAL A 142 16.05 22.01 2.03
C VAL A 142 15.06 21.82 0.89
N ALA A 143 15.32 20.89 -0.02
CA ALA A 143 14.40 20.61 -1.11
C ALA A 143 13.04 20.10 -0.61
N PHE A 144 13.04 19.21 0.40
CA PHE A 144 11.82 18.72 1.06
C PHE A 144 10.99 19.84 1.70
N SER A 145 11.64 20.83 2.32
CA SER A 145 10.95 21.98 2.92
C SER A 145 10.26 22.87 1.87
N GLN A 146 10.80 22.92 0.65
CA GLN A 146 10.27 23.73 -0.44
C GLN A 146 9.13 23.06 -1.22
N LEU A 147 8.91 21.76 -1.02
CA LEU A 147 7.80 21.03 -1.63
C LEU A 147 6.46 21.40 -0.99
N ARG A 148 5.46 21.64 -1.85
CA ARG A 148 4.06 21.87 -1.49
C ARG A 148 3.22 20.60 -1.65
N ASN A 149 2.07 20.53 -0.97
CA ASN A 149 1.11 19.42 -1.09
C ASN A 149 1.76 18.02 -0.99
N LYS A 150 2.60 17.83 0.02
CA LYS A 150 3.36 16.59 0.23
C LYS A 150 2.45 15.46 0.70
N VAL A 151 2.58 14.32 0.08
CA VAL A 151 2.15 13.03 0.63
C VAL A 151 3.41 12.32 1.07
N VAL A 152 3.69 12.33 2.37
CA VAL A 152 4.92 11.73 2.90
C VAL A 152 4.74 10.22 2.97
N TYR A 153 5.69 9.43 2.50
CA TYR A 153 5.57 7.97 2.57
C TYR A 153 6.88 7.29 2.97
N GLY A 154 6.76 6.03 3.39
CA GLY A 154 7.91 5.17 3.68
C GLY A 154 7.62 3.69 3.47
N ASP A 155 8.70 2.91 3.32
CA ASP A 155 8.67 1.46 3.39
C ASP A 155 8.97 1.03 4.83
N PHE A 156 7.91 0.72 5.56
CA PHE A 156 7.95 0.46 7.00
C PHE A 156 7.83 -1.02 7.33
N PHE A 157 7.37 -1.84 6.39
CA PHE A 157 7.28 -3.27 6.59
C PHE A 157 8.66 -3.90 6.50
N LYS A 158 9.23 -4.31 7.64
CA LYS A 158 10.52 -4.99 7.70
C LYS A 158 10.37 -6.42 7.19
N LYS A 159 10.44 -6.59 5.87
CA LYS A 159 10.32 -7.90 5.23
C LYS A 159 11.52 -8.78 5.58
N GLU A 160 11.23 -9.94 6.18
CA GLU A 160 12.23 -10.96 6.43
C GLU A 160 12.45 -11.86 5.20
N VAL A 161 13.68 -12.36 5.06
CA VAL A 161 14.03 -13.31 3.99
C VAL A 161 13.26 -14.62 4.15
N LYS A 162 13.05 -15.05 5.40
CA LYS A 162 12.24 -16.22 5.74
C LYS A 162 11.15 -15.83 6.72
N ASN A 163 9.96 -16.41 6.54
CA ASN A 163 8.84 -16.20 7.44
C ASN A 163 9.09 -16.72 8.88
N SER A 164 10.04 -17.63 9.06
CA SER A 164 10.49 -18.12 10.38
C SER A 164 11.24 -17.07 11.19
N ASP A 165 11.77 -16.04 10.53
CA ASP A 165 12.72 -15.10 11.14
C ASP A 165 11.98 -13.86 11.70
N TYR A 166 10.67 -13.73 11.42
CA TYR A 166 9.85 -12.68 12.03
C TYR A 166 9.76 -12.90 13.54
N ALA A 167 10.04 -11.83 14.30
CA ALA A 167 9.59 -11.73 15.68
C ALA A 167 8.05 -11.71 15.73
N ASP A 168 7.49 -12.09 16.89
CA ASP A 168 6.04 -12.07 17.12
C ASP A 168 5.41 -10.70 16.84
N ASP A 169 6.14 -9.62 17.12
CA ASP A 169 5.68 -8.24 17.00
C ASP A 169 6.78 -7.35 16.43
N SER A 170 6.42 -6.43 15.55
CA SER A 170 7.33 -5.41 15.02
C SER A 170 6.67 -4.04 14.94
N LEU A 171 7.42 -3.00 15.28
CA LEU A 171 7.05 -1.62 14.98
C LEU A 171 6.95 -1.47 13.46
N PHE A 172 5.81 -0.96 12.99
CA PHE A 172 5.60 -0.55 11.61
C PHE A 172 5.94 0.93 11.47
N SER A 173 5.05 1.84 11.89
CA SER A 173 5.30 3.28 11.77
C SER A 173 4.44 4.14 12.70
N GLY A 174 4.96 5.31 13.07
CA GLY A 174 4.20 6.43 13.65
C GLY A 174 3.74 7.45 12.60
N LEU A 175 4.01 7.23 11.31
CA LEU A 175 3.85 8.26 10.28
C LEU A 175 2.42 8.82 10.20
N HIS A 176 1.42 7.98 10.45
CA HIS A 176 0.01 8.34 10.42
C HIS A 176 -0.39 9.35 11.52
N THR A 177 0.40 9.50 12.60
CA THR A 177 0.25 10.58 13.60
C THR A 177 1.19 11.75 13.32
N GLU A 178 2.44 11.44 12.94
CA GLU A 178 3.52 12.41 12.77
C GLU A 178 3.33 13.36 11.57
N TYR A 179 2.71 12.89 10.48
CA TYR A 179 2.62 13.67 9.23
C TYR A 179 1.91 15.02 9.41
N ARG A 180 1.03 15.14 10.41
CA ARG A 180 0.30 16.38 10.73
C ARG A 180 1.21 17.50 11.19
N ASN A 181 2.40 17.17 11.71
CA ASN A 181 3.41 18.14 12.14
C ASN A 181 4.37 18.54 11.01
N ILE A 182 4.22 17.95 9.82
CA ILE A 182 5.06 18.25 8.66
C ILE A 182 4.40 19.38 7.87
N GLU A 183 5.08 20.53 7.78
CA GLU A 183 4.61 21.67 7.00
C GLU A 183 4.31 21.27 5.55
N ASN A 184 3.20 21.75 4.99
CA ASN A 184 2.73 21.44 3.63
C ASN A 184 2.43 19.95 3.37
N ALA A 185 2.35 19.09 4.38
CA ALA A 185 1.86 17.73 4.22
C ALA A 185 0.33 17.71 4.15
N VAL A 186 -0.19 17.08 3.10
CA VAL A 186 -1.64 16.90 2.85
C VAL A 186 -2.08 15.45 3.09
N GLY A 187 -1.13 14.55 3.32
CA GLY A 187 -1.39 13.15 3.64
C GLY A 187 -0.13 12.35 3.89
N PHE A 188 -0.32 11.07 4.12
CA PHE A 188 0.76 10.10 4.30
C PHE A 188 0.47 8.80 3.55
N GLY A 189 1.48 7.99 3.32
CA GLY A 189 1.34 6.68 2.67
C GLY A 189 2.38 5.67 3.14
N ASP A 190 2.13 4.41 2.80
CA ASP A 190 3.02 3.28 3.03
C ASP A 190 2.67 2.16 2.05
N PHE A 191 3.43 1.06 2.08
CA PHE A 191 3.20 -0.12 1.26
C PHE A 191 2.35 -1.18 1.98
N THR A 192 1.63 -0.83 3.04
CA THR A 192 0.86 -1.74 3.89
C THR A 192 1.74 -2.86 4.48
N ILE A 193 1.28 -4.11 4.51
CA ILE A 193 2.10 -5.29 4.84
C ILE A 193 2.97 -5.78 3.66
N LEU A 194 3.21 -4.92 2.67
CA LEU A 194 4.08 -5.18 1.52
C LEU A 194 5.39 -4.42 1.68
N SER A 195 6.39 -4.82 0.91
CA SER A 195 7.62 -4.06 0.69
C SER A 195 7.48 -3.18 -0.55
N GLU A 196 8.26 -2.11 -0.61
CA GLU A 196 8.43 -1.31 -1.83
C GLU A 196 9.04 -2.15 -2.97
N ASP A 197 9.95 -3.05 -2.61
CA ASP A 197 10.62 -3.96 -3.52
C ASP A 197 9.62 -4.86 -4.26
N TYR A 198 9.71 -4.81 -5.59
CA TYR A 198 8.93 -5.66 -6.46
C TYR A 198 9.55 -7.06 -6.55
N SER A 199 8.72 -8.08 -6.39
CA SER A 199 9.11 -9.47 -6.61
C SER A 199 7.99 -10.19 -7.35
N GLU A 200 8.32 -10.92 -8.43
CA GLU A 200 7.27 -11.55 -9.23
C GLU A 200 6.62 -12.75 -8.57
N SER A 201 7.44 -13.63 -8.03
CA SER A 201 7.02 -14.87 -7.39
C SER A 201 7.12 -14.75 -5.88
N GLY A 202 6.20 -15.44 -5.19
CA GLY A 202 6.45 -15.84 -3.81
C GLY A 202 7.43 -17.01 -3.81
N GLY A 203 8.41 -16.99 -2.90
CA GLY A 203 9.24 -18.15 -2.65
C GLY A 203 8.42 -19.32 -2.08
N PRO A 204 8.98 -20.54 -2.07
CA PRO A 204 8.34 -21.68 -1.41
C PRO A 204 8.02 -21.37 0.06
N ALA A 205 6.78 -21.66 0.47
CA ALA A 205 6.29 -21.37 1.81
C ALA A 205 6.68 -22.46 2.82
N TYR A 206 7.93 -22.41 3.29
CA TYR A 206 8.41 -23.27 4.40
C TYR A 206 7.69 -22.96 5.71
N VAL A 207 7.37 -21.69 5.94
CA VAL A 207 6.52 -21.22 7.03
C VAL A 207 5.49 -20.27 6.43
N VAL A 208 4.23 -20.38 6.86
CA VAL A 208 3.20 -19.41 6.50
C VAL A 208 3.10 -18.40 7.64
N ALA A 209 3.27 -17.12 7.32
CA ALA A 209 3.03 -16.03 8.25
C ALA A 209 1.74 -15.28 7.87
N VAL A 210 0.90 -14.98 8.86
CA VAL A 210 -0.22 -14.06 8.73
C VAL A 210 0.13 -12.78 9.49
N HIS A 211 0.06 -11.64 8.82
CA HIS A 211 0.40 -10.34 9.39
C HIS A 211 -0.87 -9.59 9.76
N LEU A 212 -0.95 -9.08 10.99
CA LEU A 212 -2.10 -8.35 11.50
C LEU A 212 -1.64 -7.06 12.19
N SER A 213 -1.98 -5.92 11.59
CA SER A 213 -1.61 -4.61 12.12
C SER A 213 -2.52 -4.14 13.25
N TYR A 214 -1.99 -3.35 14.17
CA TYR A 214 -2.80 -2.72 15.22
C TYR A 214 -2.17 -1.40 15.65
N VAL A 215 -2.99 -0.54 16.25
CA VAL A 215 -2.55 0.72 16.85
C VAL A 215 -2.14 0.45 18.29
N ASN A 216 -0.88 0.68 18.61
CA ASN A 216 -0.34 0.51 19.94
C ASN A 216 -0.49 1.81 20.73
N ARG A 217 -1.54 1.88 21.54
CA ARG A 217 -1.88 3.08 22.34
C ARG A 217 -0.81 3.44 23.38
N ASP A 218 -0.04 2.46 23.84
CA ASP A 218 1.04 2.69 24.80
C ASP A 218 2.29 3.27 24.13
N GLU A 219 2.42 3.15 22.81
CA GLU A 219 3.53 3.66 22.00
C GLU A 219 3.09 4.83 21.11
N TYR A 220 2.42 5.83 21.71
CA TYR A 220 1.97 7.05 21.02
C TYR A 220 1.13 6.76 19.76
N ASP A 221 0.26 5.76 19.87
CA ASP A 221 -0.58 5.27 18.78
C ASP A 221 0.22 4.78 17.55
N ALA A 222 1.50 4.40 17.70
CA ALA A 222 2.25 3.81 16.59
C ALA A 222 1.55 2.55 16.06
N ILE A 223 1.58 2.35 14.74
CA ILE A 223 1.13 1.09 14.14
C ILE A 223 2.22 0.05 14.35
N HIS A 224 1.81 -1.11 14.83
CA HIS A 224 2.61 -2.33 14.91
C HIS A 224 2.04 -3.39 13.98
N VAL A 225 2.85 -4.38 13.65
CA VAL A 225 2.41 -5.60 12.96
C VAL A 225 2.73 -6.79 13.84
N ARG A 226 1.70 -7.56 14.18
CA ARG A 226 1.87 -8.86 14.80
C ARG A 226 2.01 -9.94 13.72
N HIS A 227 2.98 -10.81 13.87
CA HIS A 227 3.30 -11.88 12.93
C HIS A 227 2.88 -13.22 13.53
N PHE A 228 1.94 -13.91 12.87
CA PHE A 228 1.51 -15.24 13.27
C PHE A 228 2.12 -16.27 12.34
N SER A 229 3.23 -16.87 12.76
CA SER A 229 3.95 -17.87 11.98
C SER A 229 3.47 -19.28 12.30
N SER A 230 3.33 -20.09 11.25
CA SER A 230 3.03 -21.51 11.36
C SER A 230 4.20 -22.29 11.98
N TYR A 231 3.99 -23.57 12.30
CA TYR A 231 5.08 -24.50 12.53
C TYR A 231 6.04 -24.57 11.33
N ASP A 232 7.30 -24.95 11.60
CA ASP A 232 8.34 -25.19 10.61
C ASP A 232 8.76 -26.66 10.63
N ASP A 233 8.30 -27.43 9.64
CA ASP A 233 8.70 -28.81 9.40
C ASP A 233 9.86 -28.93 8.39
N ARG A 234 10.48 -27.80 8.01
CA ARG A 234 11.55 -27.67 7.01
C ARG A 234 11.19 -28.14 5.60
N THR A 235 9.91 -28.23 5.28
CA THR A 235 9.42 -28.53 3.93
C THR A 235 8.46 -27.47 3.42
N PRO A 236 8.26 -27.28 2.10
CA PRO A 236 7.20 -26.41 1.59
C PRO A 236 5.84 -27.13 1.44
N THR A 237 5.72 -28.35 1.96
CA THR A 237 4.52 -29.17 1.77
C THR A 237 3.37 -28.71 2.67
N ASN A 238 2.14 -29.06 2.28
CA ASN A 238 0.91 -28.76 3.04
C ASN A 238 0.75 -27.27 3.47
N PRO A 239 0.78 -26.31 2.52
CA PRO A 239 0.61 -24.89 2.85
C PRO A 239 -0.73 -24.59 3.52
N GLY A 240 -1.78 -25.37 3.25
CA GLY A 240 -3.08 -25.22 3.90
C GLY A 240 -3.07 -25.58 5.38
N GLY A 241 -2.37 -26.66 5.77
CA GLY A 241 -2.17 -27.02 7.18
C GLY A 241 -1.36 -25.97 7.93
N LYS A 242 -0.29 -25.46 7.31
CA LYS A 242 0.53 -24.37 7.85
C LYS A 242 -0.26 -23.09 8.04
N PHE A 243 -1.05 -22.71 7.04
CA PHE A 243 -1.96 -21.58 7.16
C PHE A 243 -2.95 -21.76 8.31
N MET A 244 -3.56 -22.94 8.45
CA MET A 244 -4.52 -23.19 9.54
C MET A 244 -3.88 -23.08 10.93
N ASP A 245 -2.63 -23.53 11.08
CA ASP A 245 -1.86 -23.35 12.33
C ASP A 245 -1.64 -21.87 12.66
N ALA A 246 -1.15 -21.08 11.69
CA ALA A 246 -0.98 -19.64 11.83
C ALA A 246 -2.31 -18.92 12.13
N LEU A 247 -3.39 -19.30 11.45
CA LEU A 247 -4.71 -18.73 11.63
C LEU A 247 -5.29 -19.02 13.02
N ASN A 248 -5.11 -20.24 13.53
CA ASN A 248 -5.54 -20.59 14.89
C ASN A 248 -4.80 -19.75 15.94
N LYS A 249 -3.48 -19.56 15.78
CA LYS A 249 -2.69 -18.66 16.64
C LYS A 249 -3.22 -17.23 16.60
N LEU A 250 -3.55 -16.71 15.41
CA LEU A 250 -4.14 -15.39 15.23
C LEU A 250 -5.47 -15.28 15.99
N VAL A 251 -6.42 -16.17 15.73
CA VAL A 251 -7.76 -16.13 16.34
C VAL A 251 -7.70 -16.26 17.86
N GLN A 252 -6.85 -17.17 18.36
CA GLN A 252 -6.63 -17.34 19.80
C GLN A 252 -6.08 -16.04 20.42
N TYR A 253 -5.07 -15.42 19.80
CA TYR A 253 -4.46 -14.20 20.33
C TYR A 253 -5.44 -13.03 20.34
N VAL A 254 -6.18 -12.82 19.25
CA VAL A 254 -7.18 -11.74 19.17
C VAL A 254 -8.28 -11.95 20.23
N SER A 255 -8.75 -13.19 20.41
CA SER A 255 -9.76 -13.51 21.42
C SER A 255 -9.26 -13.29 22.85
N ALA A 256 -7.98 -13.55 23.11
CA ALA A 256 -7.36 -13.33 24.42
C ALA A 256 -7.01 -11.85 24.70
N ASN A 257 -7.04 -10.98 23.69
CA ASN A 257 -6.68 -9.56 23.79
C ASN A 257 -7.80 -8.67 23.23
N PRO A 258 -8.99 -8.67 23.84
CA PRO A 258 -10.12 -7.88 23.35
C PRO A 258 -9.79 -6.38 23.33
N GLY A 259 -10.18 -5.71 22.24
CA GLY A 259 -9.94 -4.27 22.05
C GLY A 259 -8.53 -3.91 21.56
N LYS A 260 -7.61 -4.87 21.47
CA LYS A 260 -6.25 -4.62 20.94
C LYS A 260 -6.22 -4.36 19.43
N PHE A 261 -7.11 -5.01 18.68
CA PHE A 261 -7.21 -4.88 17.23
C PHE A 261 -8.54 -4.22 16.85
N PHE A 262 -8.52 -3.36 15.83
CA PHE A 262 -9.74 -2.91 15.18
C PHE A 262 -10.46 -4.11 14.56
N ARG A 263 -11.79 -4.13 14.70
CA ARG A 263 -12.62 -5.15 14.07
C ARG A 263 -12.91 -4.72 12.63
N THR A 264 -12.04 -5.14 11.73
CA THR A 264 -12.12 -4.82 10.30
C THR A 264 -12.74 -5.96 9.50
N SER A 265 -13.22 -5.65 8.29
CA SER A 265 -13.69 -6.65 7.32
C SER A 265 -12.63 -7.72 7.01
N GLY A 266 -11.35 -7.36 7.03
CA GLY A 266 -10.25 -8.33 6.88
C GLY A 266 -10.12 -9.28 8.06
N LEU A 267 -10.31 -8.78 9.30
CA LEU A 267 -10.28 -9.64 10.49
C LEU A 267 -11.50 -10.57 10.54
N ASP A 268 -12.69 -10.06 10.19
CA ASP A 268 -13.89 -10.89 10.08
C ASP A 268 -13.74 -11.98 8.99
N GLU A 269 -13.05 -11.71 7.88
CA GLU A 269 -12.73 -12.71 6.86
C GLU A 269 -11.81 -13.81 7.42
N PHE A 270 -10.81 -13.48 8.24
CA PHE A 270 -9.99 -14.48 8.95
C PHE A 270 -10.81 -15.35 9.91
N PHE A 271 -11.73 -14.76 10.69
CA PHE A 271 -12.63 -15.53 11.54
C PHE A 271 -13.52 -16.48 10.73
N SER A 272 -14.06 -16.01 9.61
CA SER A 272 -14.84 -16.86 8.70
C SER A 272 -14.02 -18.05 8.20
N LEU A 273 -12.80 -17.83 7.72
CA LEU A 273 -11.91 -18.89 7.23
C LEU A 273 -11.56 -19.91 8.32
N GLN A 274 -11.37 -19.46 9.56
CA GLN A 274 -11.08 -20.34 10.69
C GLN A 274 -12.28 -21.23 11.00
N SER A 275 -13.48 -20.63 11.08
CA SER A 275 -14.72 -21.35 11.38
C SER A 275 -15.08 -22.40 10.31
N SER A 276 -14.84 -22.07 9.03
CA SER A 276 -15.08 -22.98 7.91
C SER A 276 -13.91 -23.92 7.62
N ARG A 277 -12.80 -23.79 8.37
CA ARG A 277 -11.53 -24.52 8.16
C ARG A 277 -11.04 -24.46 6.70
N HIS A 278 -11.22 -23.32 6.04
CA HIS A 278 -10.94 -23.16 4.61
C HIS A 278 -9.58 -22.50 4.37
N PHE A 279 -8.82 -23.02 3.39
CA PHE A 279 -7.60 -22.40 2.90
C PHE A 279 -7.85 -21.75 1.52
N PRO A 280 -7.86 -20.41 1.42
CA PRO A 280 -8.18 -19.71 0.18
C PRO A 280 -6.96 -19.51 -0.75
N GLY A 281 -5.80 -20.07 -0.40
CA GLY A 281 -4.53 -19.81 -1.07
C GLY A 281 -3.79 -18.59 -0.51
N LEU A 282 -2.45 -18.63 -0.56
CA LEU A 282 -1.58 -17.61 0.06
C LEU A 282 -1.78 -16.21 -0.51
N GLY A 283 -2.12 -16.10 -1.78
CA GLY A 283 -2.46 -14.82 -2.41
C GLY A 283 -3.67 -14.15 -1.76
N SER A 284 -4.70 -14.94 -1.42
CA SER A 284 -5.88 -14.44 -0.70
C SER A 284 -5.57 -14.13 0.75
N VAL A 285 -4.72 -14.92 1.43
CA VAL A 285 -4.26 -14.59 2.79
C VAL A 285 -3.59 -13.21 2.81
N LYS A 286 -2.71 -12.95 1.84
CA LYS A 286 -2.06 -11.65 1.67
C LYS A 286 -3.05 -10.52 1.38
N LYS A 287 -4.05 -10.76 0.52
CA LYS A 287 -5.17 -9.83 0.27
C LYS A 287 -5.83 -9.41 1.59
N ILE A 288 -6.17 -10.38 2.44
CA ILE A 288 -6.87 -10.14 3.70
C ILE A 288 -6.03 -9.33 4.68
N SER A 289 -4.72 -9.60 4.78
CA SER A 289 -3.82 -8.78 5.61
C SER A 289 -3.70 -7.34 5.10
N ILE A 290 -3.65 -7.13 3.78
CA ILE A 290 -3.69 -5.78 3.19
C ILE A 290 -5.00 -5.07 3.56
N LYS A 291 -6.14 -5.75 3.41
CA LYS A 291 -7.45 -5.23 3.79
C LYS A 291 -7.48 -4.77 5.24
N HIS A 292 -7.07 -5.67 6.14
CA HIS A 292 -7.02 -5.37 7.56
C HIS A 292 -6.14 -4.15 7.85
N HIS A 293 -4.93 -4.08 7.27
CA HIS A 293 -4.03 -2.95 7.47
C HIS A 293 -4.65 -1.62 7.04
N ILE A 294 -5.17 -1.56 5.81
CA ILE A 294 -5.75 -0.33 5.25
C ILE A 294 -6.96 0.12 6.07
N GLU A 295 -7.85 -0.81 6.44
CA GLU A 295 -9.04 -0.51 7.21
C GLU A 295 -8.71 -0.07 8.64
N THR A 296 -7.75 -0.72 9.31
CA THR A 296 -7.23 -0.30 10.62
C THR A 296 -6.71 1.14 10.58
N THR A 297 -5.93 1.50 9.55
CA THR A 297 -5.41 2.87 9.40
C THR A 297 -6.53 3.87 9.14
N CYS A 298 -7.52 3.52 8.32
CA CYS A 298 -8.67 4.40 8.03
C CYS A 298 -9.59 4.58 9.25
N ASP A 299 -9.84 3.53 10.02
CA ASP A 299 -10.63 3.60 11.24
C ASP A 299 -9.95 4.47 12.30
N TYR A 300 -8.63 4.35 12.46
CA TYR A 300 -7.89 5.26 13.32
C TYR A 300 -8.06 6.73 12.91
N ILE A 301 -7.94 7.05 11.61
CA ILE A 301 -8.15 8.42 11.11
C ILE A 301 -9.61 8.87 11.32
N ARG A 302 -10.58 7.97 11.16
CA ARG A 302 -12.00 8.29 11.38
C ARG A 302 -12.29 8.67 12.83
N GLU A 303 -11.57 8.08 13.77
CA GLU A 303 -11.68 8.38 15.20
C GLU A 303 -10.95 9.67 15.63
N HIS A 304 -10.04 10.23 14.81
CA HIS A 304 -9.13 11.33 15.17
C HIS A 304 -8.96 12.42 14.09
#